data_AF-A0AAV3A049-F1
#
_entry.id   AF-A0AAV3A049-F1
#
_cell.length_a   1.000
_cell.length_b   1.000
_cell.length_c   1.000
_cell.angle_alpha   90.00
_cell.angle_beta   90.00
_cell.angle_gamma   90.00
#
_symmetry.space_group_name_H-M   'P 1'
#
loop_
_entity.id
_entity.type
_entity.pdbx_description
1 polymer ?
#
loop_
_entity_poly.entity_id
_entity_poly.type
_entity_poly.pdbx_seq_one_letter_code
_entity_poly.pdbx_strand_id
1 'polypeptide(L)'
;MSIALKDGAVMVSFLTSDWFPKPEIHWKLHGVFVTADTSETISNQTNGLFTLESSILLKGPGQGYVYGAAQHPVTGRSTGFYVTISDEMFPRLSSWAYAFLFAFFLILGGAAFVFFAMKRQIAEKEVLTFRFCCLILDWRKAVMNPAYIRFSPETAYPELSVTGDLLTLMNQPPPATPAQSDARFETERCCLGFPPFTDGCHYWEVEVGDGLEWAVGVASPHLQRKGDAYMFRPQALIWCIARFTDAFTALDTKESPLPVVGGTLEKVGVYLNLSGPRELHLYDSRSWDRLYSFTDVGQERERVLPFFWLGKNGGNLKLKSQNGGRNDNEIN
;
A
#
# COMPACT_ATOMS: atom_id res chain seq x y z
N MET A 1 -30.06 -27.14 -62.69
CA MET A 1 -29.02 -27.22 -61.64
C MET A 1 -28.92 -25.85 -60.97
N SER A 2 -28.75 -25.81 -59.66
CA SER A 2 -28.57 -24.59 -58.86
C SER A 2 -27.49 -24.80 -57.79
N ILE A 3 -26.80 -23.71 -57.42
CA ILE A 3 -25.77 -23.68 -56.38
C ILE A 3 -26.15 -22.58 -55.40
N ALA A 4 -26.12 -22.86 -54.09
CA ALA A 4 -26.41 -21.90 -53.04
C ALA A 4 -25.45 -22.05 -51.86
N LEU A 5 -25.20 -20.96 -51.13
CA LEU A 5 -24.45 -20.96 -49.87
C LEU A 5 -25.42 -21.13 -48.70
N LYS A 6 -25.16 -22.07 -47.80
CA LYS A 6 -25.97 -22.35 -46.61
C LYS A 6 -25.06 -22.65 -45.42
N ASP A 7 -25.11 -21.81 -44.39
CA ASP A 7 -24.37 -21.99 -43.11
C ASP A 7 -22.86 -22.25 -43.27
N GLY A 8 -22.21 -21.56 -44.22
CA GLY A 8 -20.77 -21.74 -44.50
C GLY A 8 -20.43 -22.99 -45.34
N ALA A 9 -21.44 -23.70 -45.84
CA ALA A 9 -21.34 -24.83 -46.76
C ALA A 9 -21.95 -24.52 -48.14
N VAL A 10 -21.55 -25.27 -49.16
CA VAL A 10 -22.06 -25.12 -50.54
C VAL A 10 -23.08 -26.21 -50.81
N MET A 11 -24.30 -25.83 -51.20
CA MET A 11 -25.39 -26.73 -51.57
C MET A 11 -25.51 -26.78 -53.08
N VAL A 12 -25.43 -27.98 -53.65
CA VAL A 12 -25.63 -28.23 -55.09
C VAL A 12 -26.91 -29.00 -55.29
N SER A 13 -27.79 -28.51 -56.15
CA SER A 13 -29.08 -29.13 -56.45
C SER A 13 -29.31 -29.30 -57.94
N PHE A 14 -29.99 -30.37 -58.33
CA PHE A 14 -30.45 -30.56 -59.69
C PHE A 14 -31.89 -31.05 -59.73
N LEU A 15 -32.58 -30.63 -60.79
CA LEU A 15 -33.98 -30.96 -61.07
C LEU A 15 -34.02 -31.66 -62.42
N THR A 16 -34.70 -32.79 -62.49
CA THR A 16 -34.92 -33.56 -63.72
C THR A 16 -36.37 -34.03 -63.81
N SER A 17 -36.94 -33.99 -65.01
CA SER A 17 -38.35 -34.31 -65.28
C SER A 17 -38.48 -35.43 -66.30
N ASP A 18 -39.72 -35.91 -66.49
CA ASP A 18 -40.13 -36.77 -67.60
C ASP A 18 -39.57 -38.20 -67.56
N TRP A 19 -39.38 -38.75 -66.36
CA TRP A 19 -38.88 -40.12 -66.19
C TRP A 19 -40.00 -41.15 -66.06
N PHE A 20 -39.86 -42.27 -66.77
CA PHE A 20 -40.61 -43.50 -66.51
C PHE A 20 -39.74 -44.74 -66.85
N PRO A 21 -39.60 -45.73 -65.94
CA PRO A 21 -40.07 -45.74 -64.56
C PRO A 21 -39.24 -44.80 -63.65
N LYS A 22 -39.54 -44.75 -62.34
CA LYS A 22 -38.82 -43.93 -61.35
C LYS A 22 -37.29 -44.12 -61.49
N PRO A 23 -36.50 -43.04 -61.64
CA PRO A 23 -35.05 -43.13 -61.77
C PRO A 23 -34.36 -43.37 -60.43
N GLU A 24 -33.16 -43.96 -60.47
CA GLU A 24 -32.27 -44.09 -59.32
C GLU A 24 -31.27 -42.92 -59.30
N ILE A 25 -31.06 -42.31 -58.13
CA ILE A 25 -30.14 -41.19 -57.99
C ILE A 25 -28.83 -41.66 -57.39
N HIS A 26 -27.75 -41.20 -58.00
CA HIS A 26 -26.43 -41.40 -57.46
C HIS A 26 -25.65 -40.11 -57.46
N TRP A 27 -25.14 -39.77 -56.28
CA TRP A 27 -24.10 -38.76 -56.11
C TRP A 27 -22.75 -39.45 -56.02
N LYS A 28 -21.79 -38.98 -56.80
CA LYS A 28 -20.40 -39.37 -56.69
C LYS A 28 -19.54 -38.18 -56.36
N LEU A 29 -18.69 -38.34 -55.36
CA LEU A 29 -17.65 -37.39 -55.01
C LEU A 29 -16.31 -38.04 -55.33
N HIS A 30 -15.56 -37.48 -56.28
CA HIS A 30 -14.32 -38.10 -56.79
C HIS A 30 -14.48 -39.57 -57.22
N GLY A 31 -15.64 -39.91 -57.78
CA GLY A 31 -15.94 -41.27 -58.23
C GLY A 31 -16.45 -42.24 -57.14
N VAL A 32 -16.46 -41.83 -55.86
CA VAL A 32 -17.03 -42.61 -54.76
C VAL A 32 -18.49 -42.24 -54.54
N PHE A 33 -19.38 -43.22 -54.44
CA PHE A 33 -20.80 -42.98 -54.16
C PHE A 33 -21.01 -42.42 -52.75
N VAL A 34 -21.81 -41.35 -52.62
CA VAL A 34 -22.11 -40.70 -51.35
C VAL A 34 -23.62 -40.63 -51.16
N THR A 35 -24.08 -41.03 -49.98
CA THR A 35 -25.50 -40.98 -49.56
C THR A 35 -25.71 -40.15 -48.28
N ALA A 36 -24.62 -39.75 -47.61
CA ALA A 36 -24.68 -38.82 -46.48
C ALA A 36 -24.82 -37.39 -47.00
N ASP A 37 -25.60 -36.55 -46.31
CA ASP A 37 -25.82 -35.14 -46.64
C ASP A 37 -26.50 -34.89 -48.01
N THR A 38 -27.20 -35.90 -48.55
CA THR A 38 -28.08 -35.76 -49.72
C THR A 38 -29.54 -35.65 -49.29
N SER A 39 -30.33 -34.89 -50.04
CA SER A 39 -31.78 -34.76 -49.87
C SER A 39 -32.46 -34.95 -51.22
N GLU A 40 -33.59 -35.67 -51.24
CA GLU A 40 -34.31 -36.03 -52.46
C GLU A 40 -35.79 -35.77 -52.29
N THR A 41 -36.40 -35.09 -53.26
CA THR A 41 -37.83 -34.86 -53.34
C THR A 41 -38.34 -35.37 -54.68
N ILE A 42 -39.29 -36.32 -54.64
CA ILE A 42 -39.89 -36.91 -55.85
C ILE A 42 -41.37 -36.53 -55.89
N SER A 43 -41.80 -36.03 -57.03
CA SER A 43 -43.21 -35.74 -57.32
C SER A 43 -43.68 -36.55 -58.53
N ASN A 44 -44.91 -37.06 -58.45
CA ASN A 44 -45.56 -37.77 -59.55
C ASN A 44 -46.45 -36.79 -60.32
N GLN A 45 -46.27 -36.71 -61.63
CA GLN A 45 -47.11 -35.89 -62.50
C GLN A 45 -48.40 -36.64 -62.88
N THR A 46 -49.43 -35.90 -63.27
CA THR A 46 -50.74 -36.45 -63.67
C THR A 46 -50.69 -37.34 -64.92
N ASN A 47 -49.61 -37.26 -65.70
CA ASN A 47 -49.34 -38.07 -66.89
C ASN A 47 -48.58 -39.39 -66.59
N GLY A 48 -48.27 -39.69 -65.31
CA GLY A 48 -47.54 -40.89 -64.90
C GLY A 48 -46.02 -40.78 -64.95
N LEU A 49 -45.47 -39.59 -65.24
CA LEU A 49 -44.03 -39.32 -65.25
C LEU A 49 -43.55 -38.79 -63.89
N PHE A 50 -42.29 -39.08 -63.55
CA PHE A 50 -41.66 -38.61 -62.32
C PHE A 50 -40.83 -37.35 -62.54
N THR A 51 -41.00 -36.38 -61.66
CA THR A 51 -40.09 -35.23 -61.51
C THR A 51 -39.36 -35.33 -60.19
N LEU A 52 -38.06 -35.06 -60.25
CA LEU A 52 -37.13 -35.34 -59.16
C LEU A 52 -36.21 -34.14 -58.95
N GLU A 53 -36.14 -33.72 -57.70
CA GLU A 53 -35.15 -32.76 -57.22
C GLU A 53 -34.22 -33.44 -56.21
N SER A 54 -32.92 -33.32 -56.42
CA SER A 54 -31.92 -33.85 -55.49
C SER A 54 -30.85 -32.81 -55.20
N SER A 55 -30.39 -32.78 -53.95
CA SER A 55 -29.38 -31.84 -53.49
C SER A 55 -28.33 -32.52 -52.61
N ILE A 56 -27.09 -32.04 -52.64
CA ILE A 56 -26.00 -32.46 -51.75
C ILE A 56 -25.39 -31.22 -51.06
N LEU A 57 -25.06 -31.35 -49.77
CA LEU A 57 -24.43 -30.30 -48.97
C LEU A 57 -22.94 -30.58 -48.73
N LEU A 58 -22.08 -29.63 -49.09
CA LEU A 58 -20.62 -29.79 -49.05
C LEU A 58 -20.00 -28.91 -47.97
N LYS A 59 -19.47 -29.56 -46.92
CA LYS A 59 -18.98 -28.94 -45.68
C LYS A 59 -17.45 -28.82 -45.69
N GLY A 60 -16.92 -27.91 -46.51
CA GLY A 60 -15.52 -27.45 -46.41
C GLY A 60 -14.72 -27.49 -47.72
N PRO A 61 -13.61 -26.72 -47.79
CA PRO A 61 -12.74 -26.67 -48.95
C PRO A 61 -11.94 -27.97 -49.10
N GLY A 62 -11.80 -28.45 -50.34
CA GLY A 62 -10.99 -29.64 -50.66
C GLY A 62 -11.73 -30.90 -51.11
N GLN A 63 -12.88 -30.83 -51.80
CA GLN A 63 -13.55 -32.03 -52.33
C GLN A 63 -14.00 -31.94 -53.80
N GLY A 64 -13.12 -31.45 -54.68
CA GLY A 64 -13.08 -31.69 -56.13
C GLY A 64 -14.41 -31.69 -56.92
N TYR A 65 -14.51 -32.55 -57.94
CA TYR A 65 -15.71 -32.57 -58.80
C TYR A 65 -16.81 -33.45 -58.20
N VAL A 66 -18.02 -32.90 -58.20
CA VAL A 66 -19.25 -33.60 -57.81
C VAL A 66 -19.94 -34.06 -59.09
N TYR A 67 -20.32 -35.33 -59.13
CA TYR A 67 -21.13 -35.90 -60.20
C TYR A 67 -22.50 -36.30 -59.65
N GLY A 68 -23.55 -35.64 -60.12
CA GLY A 68 -24.93 -36.01 -59.83
C GLY A 68 -25.56 -36.61 -61.07
N ALA A 69 -26.19 -37.78 -60.95
CA ALA A 69 -26.86 -38.42 -62.07
C ALA A 69 -28.16 -39.10 -61.66
N ALA A 70 -29.13 -39.03 -62.56
CA ALA A 70 -30.32 -39.86 -62.56
C ALA A 70 -30.10 -41.01 -63.54
N GLN A 71 -30.31 -42.24 -63.08
CA GLN A 71 -30.09 -43.46 -63.83
C GLN A 71 -31.41 -44.19 -64.05
N HIS A 72 -31.66 -44.58 -65.30
CA HIS A 72 -32.80 -45.40 -65.66
C HIS A 72 -32.58 -46.83 -65.13
N PRO A 73 -33.50 -47.40 -64.32
CA PRO A 73 -33.25 -48.65 -63.60
C PRO A 73 -33.16 -49.88 -64.52
N VAL A 74 -33.92 -49.91 -65.62
CA VAL A 74 -33.92 -51.06 -66.56
C VAL A 74 -32.85 -50.97 -67.64
N THR A 75 -32.68 -49.79 -68.25
CA THR A 75 -31.73 -49.60 -69.37
C THR A 75 -30.33 -49.23 -68.92
N GLY A 76 -30.14 -48.88 -67.65
CA GLY A 76 -28.87 -48.42 -67.09
C GLY A 76 -28.38 -47.08 -67.61
N ARG A 77 -29.12 -46.41 -68.51
CA ARG A 77 -28.74 -45.10 -69.05
C ARG A 77 -28.82 -44.04 -67.97
N SER A 78 -27.75 -43.30 -67.80
CA SER A 78 -27.68 -42.18 -66.87
C SER A 78 -27.59 -40.85 -67.60
N THR A 79 -28.31 -39.86 -67.09
CA THR A 79 -28.11 -38.45 -67.42
C THR A 79 -27.63 -37.75 -66.15
N GLY A 80 -26.43 -37.19 -66.23
CA GLY A 80 -25.79 -36.56 -65.09
C GLY A 80 -24.98 -35.35 -65.52
N PHE A 81 -24.49 -34.62 -64.53
CA PHE A 81 -23.73 -33.41 -64.69
C PHE A 81 -22.51 -33.44 -63.75
N TYR A 82 -21.46 -32.72 -64.14
CA TYR A 82 -20.25 -32.54 -63.34
C TYR A 82 -20.16 -31.09 -62.88
N VAL A 83 -19.84 -30.89 -61.62
CA VAL A 83 -19.66 -29.56 -61.02
C VAL A 83 -18.35 -29.52 -60.28
N THR A 84 -17.52 -28.54 -60.63
CA THR A 84 -16.30 -28.23 -59.88
C THR A 84 -16.57 -27.03 -58.98
N ILE A 85 -16.32 -27.17 -57.69
CA ILE A 85 -16.52 -26.12 -56.69
C ILE A 85 -15.16 -25.55 -56.33
N SER A 86 -14.99 -24.24 -56.51
CA SER A 86 -13.77 -23.54 -56.12
C SER A 86 -13.66 -23.47 -54.59
N ASP A 87 -12.47 -23.72 -54.07
CA ASP A 87 -12.13 -23.57 -52.64
C ASP A 87 -12.31 -22.12 -52.14
N GLU A 88 -12.41 -21.15 -53.05
CA GLU A 88 -12.68 -19.74 -52.77
C GLU A 88 -14.10 -19.49 -52.25
N MET A 89 -15.03 -20.44 -52.44
CA MET A 89 -16.41 -20.32 -51.94
C MET A 89 -16.54 -20.57 -50.43
N PHE A 90 -15.44 -20.90 -49.72
CA PHE A 90 -15.42 -21.10 -48.27
C PHE A 90 -14.66 -19.97 -47.53
N PRO A 91 -15.29 -19.22 -46.61
CA PRO A 91 -14.62 -18.13 -45.89
C PRO A 91 -13.52 -18.66 -44.95
N ARG A 92 -12.29 -18.14 -45.08
CA ARG A 92 -11.15 -18.49 -44.21
C ARG A 92 -10.74 -17.28 -43.37
N LEU A 93 -10.75 -17.43 -42.04
CA LEU A 93 -10.06 -16.47 -41.16
C LEU A 93 -8.54 -16.66 -41.35
N SER A 94 -7.84 -15.60 -41.77
CA SER A 94 -6.38 -15.65 -41.96
C SER A 94 -5.67 -15.98 -40.65
N SER A 95 -4.65 -16.82 -40.68
CA SER A 95 -3.82 -17.14 -39.51
C SER A 95 -3.24 -15.89 -38.84
N TRP A 96 -3.00 -14.82 -39.61
CA TRP A 96 -2.55 -13.53 -39.10
C TRP A 96 -3.59 -12.82 -38.23
N ALA A 97 -4.89 -13.04 -38.45
CA ALA A 97 -5.93 -12.43 -37.63
C ALA A 97 -5.82 -12.87 -36.16
N TYR A 98 -5.48 -14.13 -35.91
CA TYR A 98 -5.25 -14.63 -34.56
C TYR A 98 -4.00 -14.04 -33.92
N ALA A 99 -2.93 -13.83 -34.70
CA ALA A 99 -1.72 -13.17 -34.22
C ALA A 99 -2.00 -11.70 -33.81
N PHE A 100 -2.79 -10.97 -34.60
CA PHE A 100 -3.20 -9.61 -34.27
C PHE A 100 -4.12 -9.56 -33.04
N LEU A 101 -5.07 -10.48 -32.92
CA LEU A 101 -5.93 -10.57 -31.73
C LEU A 101 -5.11 -10.86 -30.47
N PHE A 102 -4.18 -11.81 -30.54
CA PHE A 102 -3.30 -12.14 -29.43
C PHE A 102 -2.42 -10.95 -29.02
N ALA A 103 -1.80 -10.27 -29.99
CA ALA A 103 -1.01 -9.07 -29.75
C ALA A 103 -1.84 -7.94 -29.12
N PHE A 104 -3.07 -7.75 -29.59
CA PHE A 104 -4.00 -6.77 -29.03
C PHE A 104 -4.33 -7.05 -27.56
N PHE A 105 -4.62 -8.30 -27.19
CA PHE A 105 -4.87 -8.67 -25.80
C PHE A 105 -3.62 -8.53 -24.91
N LEU A 106 -2.43 -8.80 -25.43
CA LEU A 106 -1.18 -8.55 -24.71
C LEU A 106 -0.96 -7.06 -24.44
N ILE A 107 -1.21 -6.20 -25.42
CA ILE A 107 -1.10 -4.74 -25.27
C ILE A 107 -2.13 -4.24 -24.24
N LEU A 108 -3.37 -4.72 -24.31
CA LEU A 108 -4.41 -4.38 -23.33
C LEU A 108 -4.02 -4.83 -21.91
N GLY A 109 -3.52 -6.05 -21.75
CA GLY A 109 -3.06 -6.57 -20.47
C GLY A 109 -1.90 -5.75 -19.90
N GLY A 110 -0.92 -5.40 -20.75
CA GLY A 110 0.20 -4.54 -20.38
C GLY A 110 -0.26 -3.14 -19.96
N ALA A 111 -1.17 -2.52 -20.72
CA ALA A 111 -1.72 -1.20 -20.39
C ALA A 111 -2.51 -1.21 -19.08
N ALA A 112 -3.32 -2.25 -18.85
CA ALA A 112 -4.06 -2.41 -17.60
C ALA A 112 -3.13 -2.62 -16.39
N PHE A 113 -2.05 -3.40 -16.57
CA PHE A 113 -1.04 -3.59 -15.54
C PHE A 113 -0.32 -2.27 -15.20
N VAL A 114 0.10 -1.51 -16.20
CA VAL A 114 0.73 -0.19 -16.01
C VAL A 114 -0.24 0.76 -15.31
N PHE A 115 -1.49 0.83 -15.75
CA PHE A 115 -2.51 1.66 -15.11
C PHE A 115 -2.72 1.28 -13.64
N PHE A 116 -2.82 -0.02 -13.35
CA PHE A 116 -2.95 -0.52 -11.98
C PHE A 116 -1.72 -0.18 -11.13
N ALA A 117 -0.51 -0.38 -11.66
CA ALA A 117 0.74 -0.05 -10.99
C ALA A 117 0.87 1.46 -10.71
N MET A 118 0.51 2.30 -11.69
CA MET A 118 0.49 3.76 -11.53
C MET A 118 -0.54 4.18 -10.48
N LYS A 119 -1.76 3.64 -10.53
CA LYS A 119 -2.81 3.92 -9.54
C LYS A 119 -2.37 3.55 -8.13
N ARG A 120 -1.71 2.39 -7.97
CA ARG A 120 -1.16 1.95 -6.69
C ARG A 120 -0.11 2.93 -6.16
N GLN A 121 0.83 3.37 -7.00
CA GLN A 121 1.84 4.35 -6.58
C GLN A 121 1.22 5.72 -6.19
N ILE A 122 0.19 6.17 -6.90
CA ILE A 122 -0.51 7.42 -6.56
C ILE A 122 -1.19 7.28 -5.19
N ALA A 123 -1.90 6.17 -4.95
CA ALA A 123 -2.55 5.93 -3.67
C ALA A 123 -1.56 5.87 -2.49
N GLU A 124 -0.41 5.20 -2.66
CA GLU A 124 0.64 5.15 -1.64
C GLU A 124 1.21 6.55 -1.33
N LYS A 125 1.42 7.38 -2.37
CA LYS A 125 1.86 8.78 -2.20
C LYS A 125 0.81 9.63 -1.49
N GLU A 126 -0.45 9.54 -1.88
CA GLU A 126 -1.54 10.28 -1.24
C GLU A 126 -1.68 9.93 0.24
N VAL A 127 -1.58 8.64 0.60
CA VAL A 127 -1.58 8.20 2.00
C VAL A 127 -0.40 8.79 2.76
N LEU A 128 0.81 8.78 2.18
CA LEU A 128 2.00 9.35 2.81
C LEU A 128 1.86 10.87 3.00
N THR A 129 1.39 11.58 1.98
CA THR A 129 1.12 13.02 2.04
C THR A 129 0.09 13.35 3.11
N PHE A 130 -1.01 12.59 3.18
CA PHE A 130 -2.04 12.76 4.20
C PHE A 130 -1.45 12.56 5.61
N ARG A 131 -0.70 11.48 5.83
CA ARG A 131 -0.02 11.23 7.11
C ARG A 131 0.94 12.34 7.50
N PHE A 132 1.71 12.85 6.55
CA PHE A 132 2.64 13.96 6.77
C PHE A 132 1.91 15.26 7.15
N CYS A 133 0.79 15.57 6.47
CA CYS A 133 -0.05 16.71 6.82
C CYS A 133 -0.66 16.57 8.22
N CYS A 134 -1.17 15.40 8.59
CA CYS A 134 -1.68 15.14 9.94
C CYS A 134 -0.58 15.33 10.99
N LEU A 135 0.62 14.79 10.76
CA LEU A 135 1.76 14.95 11.67
C LEU A 135 2.12 16.42 11.88
N ILE A 136 2.15 17.22 10.81
CA ILE A 136 2.39 18.67 10.89
C ILE A 136 1.27 19.37 11.67
N LEU A 137 0.01 19.01 11.44
CA LEU A 137 -1.12 19.61 12.15
C LEU A 137 -1.08 19.30 13.64
N ASP A 138 -0.78 18.06 14.02
CA ASP A 138 -0.71 17.63 15.41
C ASP A 138 0.50 18.24 16.13
N TRP A 139 1.64 18.32 15.44
CA TRP A 139 2.81 19.09 15.87
C TRP A 139 2.43 20.55 16.17
N ARG A 140 1.78 21.22 15.21
CA ARG A 140 1.39 22.63 15.37
C ARG A 140 0.41 22.81 16.53
N LYS A 141 -0.56 21.91 16.70
CA LYS A 141 -1.49 21.96 17.84
C LYS A 141 -0.76 21.79 19.17
N ALA A 142 0.16 20.84 19.27
CA ALA A 142 0.94 20.60 20.48
C ALA A 142 1.82 21.82 20.83
N VAL A 143 2.49 22.41 19.84
CA VAL A 143 3.31 23.62 20.04
C VAL A 143 2.46 24.84 20.43
N MET A 144 1.26 24.99 19.85
CA MET A 144 0.35 26.09 20.20
C MET A 144 -0.28 25.94 21.58
N ASN A 145 -0.36 24.72 22.10
CA ASN A 145 -0.85 24.44 23.44
C ASN A 145 0.13 23.50 24.19
N PRO A 146 1.29 24.02 24.64
CA PRO A 146 2.31 23.21 25.30
C PRO A 146 1.78 22.53 26.56
N ALA A 147 2.23 21.30 26.79
CA ALA A 147 1.95 20.55 28.00
C ALA A 147 2.60 21.23 29.21
N TYR A 148 1.84 21.37 30.29
CA TYR A 148 2.35 21.88 31.55
C TYR A 148 2.97 20.74 32.37
N ILE A 149 4.29 20.78 32.53
CA ILE A 149 5.09 19.74 33.19
C ILE A 149 5.76 20.33 34.43
N ARG A 150 5.89 19.50 35.45
CA ARG A 150 6.58 19.80 36.71
C ARG A 150 7.57 18.70 37.05
N PHE A 151 8.67 19.04 37.69
CA PHE A 151 9.62 18.07 38.25
C PHE A 151 9.04 17.40 39.49
N SER A 152 9.25 16.10 39.65
CA SER A 152 8.79 15.35 40.83
C SER A 152 9.89 15.22 41.89
N PRO A 153 9.78 15.93 43.04
CA PRO A 153 10.77 15.86 44.13
C PRO A 153 10.90 14.46 44.75
N GLU A 154 9.85 13.64 44.64
CA GLU A 154 9.82 12.26 45.15
C GLU A 154 10.67 11.31 44.31
N THR A 155 10.93 11.66 43.06
CA THR A 155 11.77 10.86 42.15
C THR A 155 13.21 11.34 42.13
N ALA A 156 13.47 12.62 42.40
CA ALA A 156 14.78 13.25 42.27
C ALA A 156 15.88 12.56 43.10
N TYR A 157 17.05 12.38 42.50
CA TYR A 157 18.26 11.90 43.19
C TYR A 157 18.58 12.77 44.44
N PRO A 158 19.08 12.20 45.56
CA PRO A 158 19.23 12.93 46.83
C PRO A 158 20.11 14.18 46.80
N GLU A 159 21.05 14.30 45.87
CA GLU A 159 21.89 15.49 45.70
C GLU A 159 21.33 16.51 44.70
N LEU A 160 20.10 16.31 44.23
CA LEU A 160 19.35 17.25 43.42
C LEU A 160 18.16 17.79 44.23
N SER A 161 17.81 19.05 43.99
CA SER A 161 16.67 19.68 44.62
C SER A 161 15.73 20.27 43.59
N VAL A 162 14.44 20.28 43.91
CA VAL A 162 13.40 20.87 43.07
C VAL A 162 12.88 22.11 43.78
N THR A 163 12.73 23.22 43.06
CA THR A 163 12.20 24.47 43.61
C THR A 163 10.73 24.33 44.02
N GLY A 164 10.24 25.22 44.88
CA GLY A 164 8.88 25.14 45.43
C GLY A 164 7.76 25.25 44.38
N ASP A 165 8.04 25.90 43.24
CA ASP A 165 7.13 25.97 42.09
C ASP A 165 7.13 24.69 41.23
N LEU A 166 8.03 23.73 41.53
CA LEU A 166 8.26 22.49 40.79
C LEU A 166 8.71 22.69 39.33
N LEU A 167 9.21 23.88 38.99
CA LEU A 167 9.62 24.24 37.63
C LEU A 167 11.12 24.30 37.43
N THR A 168 11.93 24.20 38.48
CA THR A 168 13.40 24.20 38.36
C THR A 168 13.99 23.01 39.11
N LEU A 169 14.80 22.23 38.41
CA LEU A 169 15.66 21.19 38.97
C LEU A 169 17.06 21.77 39.16
N MET A 170 17.50 21.82 40.40
CA MET A 170 18.76 22.44 40.81
C MET A 170 19.83 21.38 41.03
N ASN A 171 21.05 21.62 40.55
CA ASN A 171 22.20 20.75 40.78
C ASN A 171 22.85 21.01 42.16
N GLN A 172 22.04 20.89 43.21
CA GLN A 172 22.47 21.02 44.59
C GLN A 172 21.54 20.21 45.50
N PRO A 173 22.05 19.69 46.63
CA PRO A 173 21.22 18.97 47.58
C PRO A 173 20.15 19.88 48.19
N PRO A 174 18.98 19.32 48.55
CA PRO A 174 17.93 20.10 49.20
C PRO A 174 18.36 20.56 50.60
N PRO A 175 17.80 21.67 51.13
CA PRO A 175 18.18 22.22 52.44
C PRO A 175 17.92 21.29 53.62
N ALA A 176 16.98 20.36 53.45
CA ALA A 176 16.63 19.34 54.44
C ALA A 176 16.66 17.96 53.79
N THR A 177 16.90 16.93 54.60
CA THR A 177 16.90 15.54 54.14
C THR A 177 15.55 15.20 53.48
N PRO A 178 15.53 14.73 52.24
CA PRO A 178 14.30 14.34 51.56
C PRO A 178 13.59 13.22 52.32
N ALA A 179 12.25 13.22 52.27
CA ALA A 179 11.48 12.07 52.72
C ALA A 179 11.86 10.81 51.91
N GLN A 180 11.86 9.67 52.60
CA GLN A 180 12.04 8.36 51.96
C GLN A 180 10.93 8.13 50.93
N SER A 181 11.32 7.64 49.75
CA SER A 181 10.41 7.41 48.62
C SER A 181 10.92 6.23 47.80
N ASP A 182 10.06 5.24 47.58
CA ASP A 182 10.39 4.09 46.74
C ASP A 182 10.54 4.46 45.26
N ALA A 183 9.96 5.60 44.87
CA ALA A 183 10.05 6.13 43.50
C ALA A 183 11.35 6.88 43.21
N ARG A 184 12.20 7.10 44.22
CA ARG A 184 13.43 7.89 44.14
C ARG A 184 14.54 7.19 43.36
N PHE A 185 15.30 7.95 42.58
CA PHE A 185 16.58 7.49 42.03
C PHE A 185 17.65 7.43 43.12
N GLU A 186 18.31 6.29 43.25
CA GLU A 186 19.41 6.08 44.21
C GLU A 186 20.76 5.93 43.51
N THR A 187 20.76 5.59 42.23
CA THR A 187 21.97 5.30 41.46
C THR A 187 22.40 6.48 40.60
N GLU A 188 21.51 6.96 39.73
CA GLU A 188 21.80 8.03 38.76
C GLU A 188 21.21 9.37 39.21
N ARG A 189 21.87 10.48 38.82
CA ARG A 189 21.45 11.88 39.12
C ARG A 189 20.24 12.32 38.27
N CYS A 190 19.18 11.53 38.31
CA CYS A 190 17.98 11.69 37.50
C CYS A 190 16.82 12.32 38.29
N CYS A 191 15.84 12.84 37.56
CA CYS A 191 14.54 13.27 38.05
C CYS A 191 13.49 12.99 36.96
N LEU A 192 12.28 12.61 37.35
CA LEU A 192 11.14 12.48 36.44
C LEU A 192 10.24 13.69 36.53
N GLY A 193 9.57 14.00 35.42
CA GLY A 193 8.49 14.97 35.37
C GLY A 193 7.11 14.33 35.52
N PHE A 194 6.11 15.17 35.71
CA PHE A 194 4.70 14.80 35.72
C PHE A 194 3.84 15.93 35.12
N PRO A 195 2.65 15.63 34.55
CA PRO A 195 1.98 14.31 34.52
C PRO A 195 2.61 13.30 33.55
N PRO A 196 2.32 11.98 33.71
CA PRO A 196 2.60 10.99 32.67
C PRO A 196 1.67 11.15 31.46
N PHE A 197 2.16 10.75 30.29
CA PHE A 197 1.40 10.76 29.03
C PHE A 197 1.10 9.33 28.56
N THR A 198 -0.12 9.06 28.10
CA THR A 198 -0.53 7.75 27.58
C THR A 198 -0.90 7.76 26.10
N ASP A 199 -1.41 8.89 25.63
CA ASP A 199 -1.97 9.09 24.29
C ASP A 199 -1.87 10.58 23.93
N GLY A 200 -2.08 10.93 22.66
CA GLY A 200 -2.04 12.30 22.16
C GLY A 200 -0.65 12.75 21.71
N CYS A 201 -0.57 14.01 21.27
CA CYS A 201 0.68 14.68 20.93
C CYS A 201 0.94 15.81 21.92
N HIS A 202 2.14 15.83 22.50
CA HIS A 202 2.51 16.75 23.58
C HIS A 202 3.80 17.47 23.24
N TYR A 203 3.89 18.74 23.63
CA TYR A 203 5.09 19.54 23.45
C TYR A 203 5.44 20.28 24.74
N TRP A 204 6.72 20.34 25.10
CA TRP A 204 7.21 21.21 26.18
C TRP A 204 8.63 21.67 25.89
N GLU A 205 9.06 22.70 26.62
CA GLU A 205 10.40 23.26 26.51
C GLU A 205 11.15 23.11 27.83
N VAL A 206 12.45 22.84 27.71
CA VAL A 206 13.38 22.76 28.84
C VAL A 206 14.52 23.72 28.59
N GLU A 207 14.68 24.71 29.46
CA GLU A 207 15.86 25.56 29.49
C GLU A 207 17.00 24.78 30.14
N VAL A 208 18.08 24.59 29.38
CA VAL A 208 19.29 23.85 29.77
C VAL A 208 20.47 24.80 30.00
N GLY A 209 20.38 26.03 29.49
CA GLY A 209 21.33 27.12 29.76
C GLY A 209 22.77 26.81 29.38
N ASP A 210 23.70 27.23 30.24
CA ASP A 210 25.15 27.04 30.14
C ASP A 210 25.64 25.76 30.83
N GLY A 211 24.73 24.91 31.32
CA GLY A 211 25.08 23.64 31.94
C GLY A 211 25.90 22.75 31.01
N LEU A 212 26.98 22.18 31.55
CA LEU A 212 27.93 21.35 30.78
C LEU A 212 27.54 19.87 30.75
N GLU A 213 26.76 19.40 31.73
CA GLU A 213 26.31 18.01 31.80
C GLU A 213 24.83 17.91 32.12
N TRP A 214 24.03 17.50 31.13
CA TRP A 214 22.58 17.32 31.28
C TRP A 214 22.03 16.33 30.27
N ALA A 215 20.86 15.75 30.55
CA ALA A 215 20.09 14.98 29.57
C ALA A 215 18.60 15.31 29.68
N VAL A 216 17.93 15.35 28.53
CA VAL A 216 16.51 15.67 28.39
C VAL A 216 15.86 14.66 27.45
N GLY A 217 14.71 14.14 27.85
CA GLY A 217 13.94 13.25 27.02
C GLY A 217 12.72 12.69 27.74
N VAL A 218 12.45 11.41 27.51
CA VAL A 218 11.37 10.68 28.16
C VAL A 218 11.84 9.30 28.61
N ALA A 219 11.09 8.71 29.54
CA ALA A 219 11.37 7.36 30.02
C ALA A 219 10.10 6.61 30.40
N SER A 220 10.21 5.28 30.46
CA SER A 220 9.16 4.40 30.97
C SER A 220 9.02 4.53 32.49
N PRO A 221 7.81 4.41 33.07
CA PRO A 221 7.65 4.25 34.52
C PRO A 221 8.41 3.05 35.10
N HIS A 222 8.72 2.03 34.28
CA HIS A 222 9.37 0.78 34.66
C HIS A 222 10.91 0.82 34.59
N LEU A 223 11.51 1.96 34.23
CA LEU A 223 12.97 2.09 34.24
C LEU A 223 13.54 1.77 35.63
N GLN A 224 14.73 1.18 35.66
CA GLN A 224 15.44 0.85 36.90
C GLN A 224 15.96 2.13 37.58
N ARG A 225 15.67 2.30 38.88
CA ARG A 225 16.03 3.51 39.66
C ARG A 225 17.05 3.27 40.77
N LYS A 226 17.30 1.99 41.09
CA LYS A 226 18.12 1.53 42.21
C LYS A 226 19.04 0.40 41.76
N GLY A 227 20.15 0.20 42.47
CA GLY A 227 21.13 -0.85 42.19
C GLY A 227 22.25 -0.37 41.27
N ASP A 228 22.63 -1.21 40.32
CA ASP A 228 23.80 -0.95 39.46
C ASP A 228 23.59 0.24 38.51
N ALA A 229 24.68 0.96 38.24
CA ALA A 229 24.70 2.04 37.26
C ALA A 229 24.30 1.53 35.87
N TYR A 230 23.50 2.32 35.16
CA TYR A 230 23.00 1.98 33.84
C TYR A 230 23.25 3.12 32.88
N MET A 231 23.49 2.79 31.62
CA MET A 231 23.62 3.81 30.57
C MET A 231 22.24 4.22 30.08
N PHE A 232 22.06 5.50 29.81
CA PHE A 232 20.84 5.99 29.18
C PHE A 232 20.80 5.50 27.74
N ARG A 233 19.77 4.70 27.42
CA ARG A 233 19.50 4.15 26.10
C ARG A 233 18.10 3.52 26.08
N PRO A 234 17.50 3.27 24.91
CA PRO A 234 16.16 2.66 24.83
C PRO A 234 16.04 1.33 25.55
N GLN A 235 17.11 0.52 25.61
CA GLN A 235 17.12 -0.77 26.34
C GLN A 235 17.01 -0.61 27.87
N ALA A 236 17.43 0.55 28.39
CA ALA A 236 17.20 0.95 29.78
C ALA A 236 15.86 1.69 29.96
N LEU A 237 15.03 1.70 28.91
CA LEU A 237 13.73 2.36 28.84
C LEU A 237 13.80 3.89 28.95
N ILE A 238 14.86 4.48 28.39
CA ILE A 238 15.13 5.92 28.37
C ILE A 238 15.42 6.34 26.93
N TRP A 239 14.75 7.40 26.47
CA TRP A 239 14.95 8.01 25.16
C TRP A 239 15.30 9.48 25.37
N CYS A 240 16.57 9.84 25.25
CA CYS A 240 17.03 11.19 25.55
C CYS A 240 18.24 11.62 24.71
N ILE A 241 18.40 12.93 24.61
CA ILE A 241 19.65 13.54 24.19
C ILE A 241 20.38 14.04 25.43
N ALA A 242 21.70 14.10 25.36
CA ALA A 242 22.55 14.57 26.44
C ALA A 242 23.63 15.51 25.94
N ARG A 243 24.10 16.37 26.85
CA ARG A 243 25.37 17.07 26.74
C ARG A 243 26.34 16.47 27.75
N PHE A 244 27.55 16.13 27.28
CA PHE A 244 28.68 15.74 28.10
C PHE A 244 29.84 16.68 27.82
N THR A 245 30.00 17.66 28.70
CA THR A 245 31.02 18.72 28.60
C THR A 245 30.87 19.52 27.30
N ASP A 246 31.60 19.14 26.25
CA ASP A 246 31.62 19.82 24.95
C ASP A 246 30.88 19.04 23.85
N ALA A 247 30.44 17.81 24.13
CA ALA A 247 29.76 16.96 23.16
C ALA A 247 28.25 16.93 23.41
N PHE A 248 27.47 17.00 22.34
CA PHE A 248 26.04 16.77 22.35
C PHE A 248 25.74 15.46 21.63
N THR A 249 25.04 14.54 22.28
CA THR A 249 24.86 13.17 21.81
C THR A 249 23.42 12.71 21.99
N ALA A 250 22.85 12.06 20.99
CA ALA A 250 21.64 11.25 21.13
C ALA A 250 22.01 9.88 21.71
N LEU A 251 21.36 9.52 22.83
CA LEU A 251 21.62 8.28 23.54
C LEU A 251 20.66 7.19 23.08
N ASP A 252 20.83 6.77 21.82
CA ASP A 252 20.16 5.61 21.23
C ASP A 252 21.05 4.36 21.33
N THR A 253 20.57 3.23 20.84
CA THR A 253 21.29 1.95 20.66
C THR A 253 22.67 2.16 20.04
N LYS A 254 22.79 3.11 19.12
CA LYS A 254 24.06 3.65 18.67
C LYS A 254 24.09 5.15 18.95
N GLU A 255 24.99 5.55 19.85
CA GLU A 255 25.22 6.95 20.15
C GLU A 255 25.58 7.73 18.88
N SER A 256 24.95 8.90 18.72
CA SER A 256 25.06 9.72 17.52
C SER A 256 25.27 11.19 17.92
N PRO A 257 26.26 11.91 17.36
CA PRO A 257 26.46 13.32 17.66
C PRO A 257 25.29 14.17 17.15
N LEU A 258 24.90 15.18 17.91
CA LEU A 258 23.82 16.11 17.54
C LEU A 258 24.34 17.25 16.65
N PRO A 259 23.52 17.75 15.71
CA PRO A 259 23.88 18.86 14.83
C PRO A 259 23.76 20.23 15.51
N VAL A 260 24.45 20.43 16.64
CA VAL A 260 24.43 21.71 17.38
C VAL A 260 25.46 22.67 16.79
N VAL A 261 24.98 23.76 16.19
CA VAL A 261 25.84 24.77 15.55
C VAL A 261 26.31 25.79 16.58
N GLY A 262 27.62 26.10 16.61
CA GLY A 262 28.17 27.12 17.50
C GLY A 262 28.33 26.69 18.97
N GLY A 263 28.13 25.40 19.28
CA GLY A 263 28.42 24.82 20.60
C GLY A 263 27.50 25.30 21.73
N THR A 264 26.41 25.99 21.41
CA THR A 264 25.45 26.49 22.40
C THR A 264 24.06 25.96 22.08
N LEU A 265 23.42 25.39 23.10
CA LEU A 265 22.05 24.91 23.05
C LEU A 265 21.44 25.30 24.39
N GLU A 266 20.63 26.35 24.39
CA GLU A 266 20.11 26.94 25.64
C GLU A 266 18.73 26.40 26.00
N LYS A 267 17.97 25.91 25.01
CA LYS A 267 16.61 25.43 25.19
C LYS A 267 16.29 24.27 24.24
N VAL A 268 15.81 23.17 24.82
CA VAL A 268 15.38 21.98 24.09
C VAL A 268 13.85 21.95 24.03
N GLY A 269 13.31 21.90 22.81
CA GLY A 269 11.91 21.58 22.57
C GLY A 269 11.74 20.07 22.50
N VAL A 270 10.79 19.53 23.24
CA VAL A 270 10.49 18.09 23.31
C VAL A 270 9.08 17.86 22.79
N TYR A 271 8.94 17.06 21.74
CA TYR A 271 7.66 16.65 21.20
C TYR A 271 7.49 15.15 21.24
N LEU A 272 6.41 14.74 21.88
CA LEU A 272 6.06 13.35 22.10
C LEU A 272 4.76 13.05 21.34
N ASN A 273 4.84 12.15 20.36
CA ASN A 273 3.68 11.65 19.62
C ASN A 273 3.31 10.25 20.12
N LEU A 274 2.11 10.10 20.68
CA LEU A 274 1.56 8.82 21.15
C LEU A 274 0.27 8.42 20.41
N SER A 275 -0.25 9.24 19.48
CA SER A 275 -1.54 9.01 18.77
C SER A 275 -1.44 8.02 17.60
N GLY A 276 -0.25 7.51 17.30
CA GLY A 276 0.03 6.61 16.18
C GLY A 276 1.37 5.90 16.38
N PRO A 277 2.34 6.02 15.46
CA PRO A 277 3.71 5.59 15.77
C PRO A 277 4.22 6.39 16.97
N ARG A 278 4.74 5.68 17.97
CA ARG A 278 5.23 6.29 19.21
C ARG A 278 6.61 6.86 19.00
N GLU A 279 6.68 8.18 18.88
CA GLU A 279 7.90 8.89 18.47
C GLU A 279 8.19 10.04 19.42
N LEU A 280 9.49 10.28 19.65
CA LEU A 280 10.00 11.44 20.37
C LEU A 280 10.88 12.24 19.43
N HIS A 281 10.55 13.51 19.22
CA HIS A 281 11.34 14.41 18.41
C HIS A 281 11.87 15.54 19.31
N LEU A 282 13.17 15.81 19.23
CA LEU A 282 13.84 16.86 20.02
C LEU A 282 14.43 17.92 19.10
N TYR A 283 14.31 19.19 19.51
CA TYR A 283 14.63 20.35 18.69
C TYR A 283 15.40 21.38 19.49
N ASP A 284 16.23 22.16 18.81
CA ASP A 284 16.60 23.47 19.32
C ASP A 284 15.35 24.35 19.25
N SER A 285 14.85 24.80 20.40
CA SER A 285 13.60 25.58 20.47
C SER A 285 13.74 26.98 19.86
N ARG A 286 14.97 27.47 19.64
CA ARG A 286 15.22 28.79 19.01
C ARG A 286 15.19 28.72 17.50
N SER A 287 15.96 27.81 16.91
CA SER A 287 16.05 27.66 15.45
C SER A 287 14.98 26.74 14.88
N TRP A 288 14.32 25.93 15.73
CA TRP A 288 13.45 24.83 15.35
C TRP A 288 14.15 23.73 14.54
N ASP A 289 15.48 23.70 14.56
CA ASP A 289 16.24 22.62 13.95
C ASP A 289 16.05 21.34 14.75
N ARG A 290 15.72 20.25 14.06
CA ARG A 290 15.58 18.94 14.70
C ARG A 290 16.95 18.41 15.10
N LEU A 291 17.15 18.20 16.39
CA LEU A 291 18.36 17.63 16.97
C LEU A 291 18.38 16.11 16.77
N TYR A 292 17.28 15.44 17.12
CA TYR A 292 17.16 13.99 16.99
C TYR A 292 15.71 13.53 17.00
N SER A 293 15.46 12.31 16.52
CA SER A 293 14.16 11.64 16.60
C SER A 293 14.32 10.17 17.00
N PHE A 294 13.61 9.75 18.03
CA PHE A 294 13.48 8.35 18.44
C PHE A 294 12.17 7.77 17.91
N THR A 295 12.24 6.53 17.43
CA THR A 295 11.07 5.69 17.11
C THR A 295 10.84 4.65 18.20
N ASP A 296 9.66 4.04 18.22
CA ASP A 296 9.29 2.95 19.14
C ASP A 296 9.48 3.33 20.62
N VAL A 297 9.00 4.53 20.99
CA VAL A 297 9.10 5.07 22.35
C VAL A 297 8.12 4.37 23.30
N GLY A 298 8.66 3.63 24.24
CA GLY A 298 7.88 2.82 25.18
C GLY A 298 7.07 1.71 24.49
N GLN A 299 6.30 0.97 25.29
CA GLN A 299 5.38 -0.05 24.78
C GLN A 299 4.04 0.56 24.37
N GLU A 300 3.26 -0.19 23.58
CA GLU A 300 1.93 0.24 23.15
C GLU A 300 1.03 0.51 24.39
N ARG A 301 0.38 1.67 24.42
CA ARG A 301 -0.49 2.15 25.53
C ARG A 301 0.21 2.33 26.88
N GLU A 302 1.54 2.19 26.92
CA GLU A 302 2.31 2.46 28.14
C GLU A 302 2.32 3.96 28.45
N ARG A 303 2.36 4.28 29.75
CA ARG A 303 2.65 5.64 30.21
C ARG A 303 4.10 5.98 29.88
N VAL A 304 4.33 7.23 29.51
CA VAL A 304 5.65 7.81 29.28
C VAL A 304 5.80 9.04 30.15
N LEU A 305 6.95 9.17 30.81
CA LEU A 305 7.24 10.24 31.76
C LEU A 305 8.35 11.14 31.19
N PRO A 306 8.28 12.46 31.37
CA PRO A 306 9.42 13.33 31.10
C PRO A 306 10.63 12.90 31.93
N PHE A 307 11.80 12.87 31.30
CA PHE A 307 13.03 12.40 31.91
C PHE A 307 14.11 13.48 31.87
N PHE A 308 14.81 13.62 32.99
CA PHE A 308 15.85 14.62 33.18
C PHE A 308 17.03 14.01 33.93
N TRP A 309 18.23 14.44 33.57
CA TRP A 309 19.47 14.12 34.28
C TRP A 309 20.37 15.36 34.37
N LEU A 310 21.07 15.49 35.49
CA LEU A 310 22.08 16.53 35.71
C LEU A 310 23.38 15.88 36.19
N GLY A 311 24.45 16.07 35.42
CA GLY A 311 25.78 15.60 35.82
C GLY A 311 26.36 16.47 36.94
N LYS A 312 27.58 16.13 37.37
CA LYS A 312 28.26 16.89 38.44
C LYS A 312 28.61 18.31 37.97
N ASN A 313 28.92 18.47 36.68
CA ASN A 313 29.16 19.76 36.05
C ASN A 313 27.87 20.35 35.41
N GLY A 314 26.70 19.85 35.80
CA GLY A 314 25.42 20.37 35.36
C GLY A 314 25.10 21.73 35.98
N GLY A 315 24.37 22.56 35.23
CA GLY A 315 23.72 23.76 35.76
C GLY A 315 22.37 23.40 36.38
N ASN A 316 21.34 24.20 36.09
CA ASN A 316 19.96 23.88 36.48
C ASN A 316 19.13 23.62 35.22
N LEU A 317 18.08 22.80 35.35
CA LEU A 317 17.06 22.65 34.30
C LEU A 317 15.80 23.38 34.69
N LYS A 318 15.21 24.13 33.75
CA LYS A 318 13.99 24.90 34.03
C LYS A 318 12.91 24.62 33.00
N LEU A 319 11.71 24.32 33.50
CA LEU A 319 10.49 24.12 32.72
C LEU A 319 9.71 25.43 32.63
N LYS A 320 8.99 25.60 31.52
CA LYS A 320 8.15 26.78 31.30
C LYS A 320 6.92 26.78 32.22
N SER A 321 6.61 27.94 32.81
CA SER A 321 5.40 28.15 33.61
C SER A 321 4.15 28.23 32.73
N GLN A 322 2.99 27.86 33.29
CA GLN A 322 1.68 27.89 32.62
C GLN A 322 1.19 29.32 32.33
N ASN A 323 1.59 30.31 33.13
CA ASN A 323 1.02 31.66 33.11
C ASN A 323 1.82 32.64 32.24
N GLY A 324 1.96 32.33 30.95
CA GLY A 324 2.48 33.24 29.94
C GLY A 324 1.42 34.16 29.29
N GLY A 325 0.17 34.12 29.73
CA GLY A 325 -0.90 34.91 29.13
C GLY A 325 -2.13 35.03 30.02
N ARG A 326 -2.16 36.09 30.85
CA ARG A 326 -3.30 36.97 31.18
C ARG A 326 -2.99 37.74 32.46
N ASN A 327 -2.23 38.83 32.33
CA ASN A 327 -2.25 39.91 33.31
C ASN A 327 -3.45 40.80 32.98
N ASP A 328 -4.65 40.34 33.31
CA ASP A 328 -5.77 41.26 33.55
C ASP A 328 -5.68 41.61 35.03
N ASN A 329 -5.00 42.71 35.36
CA ASN A 329 -5.21 43.56 36.54
C ASN A 329 -4.09 44.60 36.64
N GLU A 330 -4.16 45.62 35.78
CA GLU A 330 -3.61 46.94 36.09
C GLU A 330 -4.27 47.97 35.18
N ILE A 331 -5.52 48.33 35.48
CA ILE A 331 -6.01 49.70 35.24
C ILE A 331 -6.75 50.13 36.50
N ASN A 332 -6.22 51.22 37.06
CA ASN A 332 -6.70 51.98 38.20
C ASN A 332 -8.19 52.32 38.17
#